data_AF-A0A0A8WNG5-F1
#
_entry.id   AF-A0A0A8WNG5-F1
#
_cell.length_a   1.000
_cell.length_b   1.000
_cell.length_c   1.000
_cell.angle_alpha   90.00
_cell.angle_beta   90.00
_cell.angle_gamma   90.00
#
_symmetry.space_group_name_H-M   'P 1'
#
loop_
_entity.id
_entity.type
_entity.pdbx_description
1 polymer ?
#
loop_
_entity_poly.entity_id
_entity_poly.type
_entity_poly.pdbx_seq_one_letter_code
_entity_poly.pdbx_strand_id
1 'polypeptide(L)'
;MMRFFTFLLLALVALFATGCSHNYYNIPRESYEKKVRTLGVAPLFTDADSDIRHPDRDMLVALIKDFNRKNEPELVAGIKNSGNYFSVTLLNEDPDKLFANIFFRREKRDDAGIVYNKYFYKGPEIRELITKNNLDALLLLVVSGITTRENIYSSNLMSKLEADYNYLTISGQIIDSEGNVLWEFPNFRQRRLSYPRFIALQYPDFDEANANETDKVDVKFKTVQGINRSLGKSSPSQLRRNAAVSDVYASIFDEMVAMLRHPTSPFGGEKKESPPAQPRQQPPAVEKPPVTAPADPVAPTSTTAPPPLTVPAKTESPAPIVPPPGSPPAEPIASPSIAPAN
;
A
#
# COMPACT_ATOMS: atom_id res chain seq x y z
N MET A 1 36.42 42.52 13.16
CA MET A 1 36.70 41.12 12.73
C MET A 1 35.97 40.07 13.56
N MET A 2 35.99 40.11 14.90
CA MET A 2 35.42 39.04 15.74
C MET A 2 33.94 38.71 15.48
N ARG A 3 33.09 39.74 15.27
CA ARG A 3 31.65 39.54 15.00
C ARG A 3 31.37 38.83 13.66
N PHE A 4 32.18 39.10 12.63
CA PHE A 4 32.00 38.48 11.31
C PHE A 4 32.33 36.98 11.37
N PHE A 5 33.36 36.61 12.12
CA PHE A 5 33.74 35.21 12.33
C PHE A 5 32.67 34.45 13.13
N THR A 6 32.05 35.07 14.12
CA THR A 6 30.93 34.49 14.88
C THR A 6 29.72 34.24 13.97
N PHE A 7 29.33 35.20 13.12
CA PHE A 7 28.22 35.00 12.19
C PHE A 7 28.51 33.91 11.15
N LEU A 8 29.75 33.84 10.65
CA LEU A 8 30.17 32.78 9.74
C LEU A 8 30.10 31.40 10.40
N LEU A 9 30.59 31.27 11.63
CA LEU A 9 30.55 30.03 12.40
C LEU A 9 29.10 29.61 12.71
N LEU A 10 28.23 30.57 13.06
CA LEU A 10 26.83 30.30 13.37
C LEU A 10 26.03 29.89 12.12
N ALA A 11 26.32 30.49 10.97
CA ALA A 11 25.79 30.06 9.68
C ALA A 11 26.29 28.66 9.30
N LEU A 12 27.57 28.35 9.57
CA LEU A 12 28.14 27.03 9.33
C LEU A 12 27.47 25.96 10.23
N VAL A 13 27.29 26.24 11.52
CA VAL A 13 26.60 25.35 12.46
C VAL A 13 25.13 25.17 12.08
N ALA A 14 24.45 26.22 11.63
CA ALA A 14 23.07 26.13 11.13
C ALA A 14 22.97 25.24 9.88
N LEU A 15 23.96 25.27 8.99
CA LEU A 15 24.04 24.38 7.82
C LEU A 15 24.31 22.91 8.19
N PHE A 16 25.04 22.65 9.30
CA PHE A 16 25.25 21.28 9.80
C PHE A 16 24.09 20.76 10.67
N ALA A 17 23.29 21.66 11.27
CA ALA A 17 22.14 21.30 12.08
C ALA A 17 20.92 20.83 11.25
N THR A 18 20.93 21.00 9.93
CA THR A 18 19.85 20.52 9.04
C THR A 18 20.01 19.07 8.58
N GLY A 19 20.90 18.29 9.21
CA GLY A 19 21.00 16.84 9.03
C GLY A 19 19.81 16.07 9.63
N CYS A 20 18.58 16.41 9.23
CA CYS A 20 17.40 15.61 9.55
C CYS A 20 17.51 14.26 8.84
N SER A 21 17.91 13.23 9.57
CA SER A 21 17.88 11.85 9.11
C SER A 21 16.45 11.50 8.68
N HIS A 22 16.22 11.42 7.36
CA HIS A 22 15.00 10.84 6.83
C HIS A 22 15.11 9.32 6.96
N ASN A 23 14.37 8.73 7.90
CA ASN A 23 14.30 7.28 8.03
C ASN A 23 13.02 6.77 7.34
N TYR A 24 13.20 6.15 6.17
CA TYR A 24 12.12 5.50 5.42
C TYR A 24 11.85 4.06 5.89
N TYR A 25 12.58 3.58 6.88
CA TYR A 25 12.47 2.23 7.42
C TYR A 25 11.72 2.23 8.75
N ASN A 26 11.05 1.12 9.04
CA ASN A 26 10.43 0.89 10.35
C ASN A 26 11.44 0.54 11.45
N ILE A 27 12.66 0.22 11.06
CA ILE A 27 13.81 -0.02 11.94
C ILE A 27 14.92 0.99 11.64
N PRO A 28 15.93 1.17 12.53
CA PRO A 28 17.12 1.93 12.19
C PRO A 28 17.76 1.39 10.92
N ARG A 29 18.20 2.29 10.05
CA ARG A 29 18.71 1.91 8.73
C ARG A 29 19.96 1.03 8.80
N GLU A 30 20.86 1.29 9.75
CA GLU A 30 22.05 0.47 9.96
C GLU A 30 21.67 -0.96 10.37
N SER A 31 20.56 -1.13 11.09
CA SER A 31 20.00 -2.44 11.40
C SER A 31 19.37 -3.09 10.17
N TYR A 32 18.70 -2.30 9.32
CA TYR A 32 18.14 -2.78 8.05
C TYR A 32 19.22 -3.34 7.12
N GLU A 33 20.28 -2.57 6.87
CA GLU A 33 21.38 -2.95 5.98
C GLU A 33 22.12 -4.20 6.46
N LYS A 34 22.21 -4.38 7.79
CA LYS A 34 22.79 -5.60 8.38
C LYS A 34 21.86 -6.80 8.24
N LYS A 35 20.54 -6.60 8.32
CA LYS A 35 19.53 -7.66 8.29
C LYS A 35 19.17 -8.10 6.88
N VAL A 36 19.21 -7.20 5.88
CA VAL A 36 18.75 -7.48 4.51
C VAL A 36 19.86 -7.27 3.50
N ARG A 37 20.52 -8.35 3.09
CA ARG A 37 21.51 -8.37 2.01
C ARG A 37 20.94 -8.96 0.73
N THR A 38 20.11 -9.99 0.82
CA THR A 38 19.43 -10.61 -0.32
C THR A 38 17.93 -10.33 -0.27
N LEU A 39 17.42 -9.65 -1.30
CA LEU A 39 16.02 -9.26 -1.39
C LEU A 39 15.30 -10.05 -2.49
N GLY A 40 14.26 -10.79 -2.11
CA GLY A 40 13.29 -11.30 -3.08
C GLY A 40 12.31 -10.20 -3.46
N VAL A 41 11.92 -10.15 -4.73
CA VAL A 41 10.80 -9.33 -5.20
C VAL A 41 9.72 -10.29 -5.64
N ALA A 42 8.57 -10.27 -4.97
CA ALA A 42 7.43 -11.06 -5.40
C ALA A 42 6.83 -10.49 -6.71
N PRO A 43 6.13 -11.32 -7.50
CA PRO A 43 5.21 -10.83 -8.51
C PRO A 43 4.32 -9.69 -8.00
N LEU A 44 4.03 -8.70 -8.84
CA LEU A 44 3.11 -7.62 -8.48
C LEU A 44 1.69 -8.19 -8.41
N PHE A 45 1.09 -8.12 -7.22
CA PHE A 45 -0.26 -8.61 -6.98
C PHE A 45 -1.31 -7.60 -7.43
N THR A 46 -2.49 -8.09 -7.79
CA THR A 46 -3.69 -7.27 -7.96
C THR A 46 -4.76 -7.78 -7.03
N ASP A 47 -5.14 -6.97 -6.05
CA ASP A 47 -6.23 -7.30 -5.14
C ASP A 47 -7.55 -6.98 -5.82
N ALA A 48 -8.12 -7.99 -6.50
CA ALA A 48 -9.40 -7.84 -7.18
C ALA A 48 -10.52 -7.50 -6.18
N ASP A 49 -10.47 -8.02 -4.96
CA ASP A 49 -11.51 -7.88 -3.93
C ASP A 49 -11.42 -6.55 -3.17
N SER A 50 -10.54 -5.66 -3.60
CA SER A 50 -10.48 -4.28 -3.13
C SER A 50 -11.61 -3.43 -3.74
N ASP A 51 -11.72 -2.18 -3.31
CA ASP A 51 -12.80 -1.26 -3.70
C ASP A 51 -12.61 -0.75 -5.13
N ILE A 52 -12.68 -1.64 -6.13
CA ILE A 52 -12.62 -1.34 -7.56
C ILE A 52 -14.06 -1.27 -8.08
N ARG A 53 -14.58 -0.06 -8.31
CA ARG A 53 -15.99 0.18 -8.66
C ARG A 53 -16.25 0.31 -10.16
N HIS A 54 -15.27 -0.03 -10.99
CA HIS A 54 -15.37 0.12 -12.44
C HIS A 54 -16.42 -0.85 -13.03
N PRO A 55 -17.29 -0.42 -13.97
CA PRO A 55 -18.30 -1.30 -14.58
C PRO A 55 -17.73 -2.58 -15.19
N ASP A 56 -16.63 -2.45 -15.96
CA ASP A 56 -15.90 -3.58 -16.55
C ASP A 56 -14.76 -4.08 -15.64
N ARG A 57 -15.03 -4.30 -14.35
CA ARG A 57 -14.01 -4.63 -13.33
C ARG A 57 -13.10 -5.79 -13.74
N ASP A 58 -13.65 -6.89 -14.23
CA ASP A 58 -12.84 -8.10 -14.50
C ASP A 58 -11.87 -7.89 -15.66
N MET A 59 -12.31 -7.19 -16.71
CA MET A 59 -11.44 -6.78 -17.82
C MET A 59 -10.33 -5.84 -17.35
N LEU A 60 -10.67 -4.88 -16.47
CA LEU A 60 -9.68 -3.98 -15.87
C LEU A 60 -8.66 -4.76 -15.02
N VAL A 61 -9.10 -5.69 -14.17
CA VAL A 61 -8.20 -6.50 -13.33
C VAL A 61 -7.23 -7.33 -14.19
N ALA A 62 -7.72 -7.98 -15.25
CA ALA A 62 -6.88 -8.73 -16.18
C ALA A 62 -5.84 -7.81 -16.85
N LEU A 63 -6.27 -6.64 -17.33
CA LEU A 63 -5.39 -5.64 -17.92
C LEU A 63 -4.28 -5.21 -16.95
N ILE A 64 -4.61 -4.94 -15.68
CA ILE A 64 -3.61 -4.57 -14.67
C ILE A 64 -2.61 -5.69 -14.43
N LYS A 65 -3.06 -6.95 -14.34
CA LYS A 65 -2.17 -8.11 -14.18
C LYS A 65 -1.18 -8.23 -15.33
N ASP A 66 -1.63 -8.05 -16.57
CA ASP A 66 -0.74 -8.11 -17.75
C ASP A 66 0.33 -7.01 -17.69
N PHE A 67 -0.06 -5.78 -17.34
CA PHE A 67 0.88 -4.67 -17.20
C PHE A 67 1.82 -4.85 -15.99
N ASN A 68 1.36 -5.41 -14.88
CA ASN A 68 2.21 -5.74 -13.73
C ASN A 68 3.37 -6.64 -14.19
N ARG A 69 3.06 -7.77 -14.83
CA ARG A 69 4.06 -8.73 -15.32
C ARG A 69 5.03 -8.11 -16.31
N LYS A 70 4.55 -7.24 -17.19
CA LYS A 70 5.39 -6.56 -18.19
C LYS A 70 6.41 -5.61 -17.54
N ASN A 71 6.06 -4.93 -16.45
CA ASN A 71 6.89 -3.87 -15.86
C ASN A 71 7.73 -4.34 -14.66
N GLU A 72 7.41 -5.47 -14.01
CA GLU A 72 8.19 -6.07 -12.91
C GLU A 72 9.72 -6.07 -13.10
N PRO A 73 10.28 -6.44 -14.28
CA PRO A 73 11.73 -6.46 -14.45
C PRO A 73 12.37 -5.07 -14.34
N GLU A 74 11.62 -4.00 -14.62
CA GLU A 74 12.11 -2.62 -14.45
C GLU A 74 12.30 -2.28 -12.98
N LEU A 75 11.31 -2.61 -12.13
CA LEU A 75 11.43 -2.43 -10.68
C LEU A 75 12.65 -3.17 -10.15
N VAL A 76 12.82 -4.43 -10.55
CA VAL A 76 13.96 -5.25 -10.11
C VAL A 76 15.28 -4.63 -10.56
N ALA A 77 15.36 -4.13 -11.79
CA ALA A 77 16.53 -3.42 -12.29
C ALA A 77 16.80 -2.14 -11.48
N GLY A 78 15.75 -1.38 -11.13
CA GLY A 78 15.85 -0.15 -10.34
C GLY A 78 16.38 -0.42 -8.93
N ILE A 79 15.87 -1.46 -8.28
CA ILE A 79 16.34 -1.90 -6.96
C ILE A 79 17.78 -2.41 -7.05
N LYS A 80 18.15 -3.19 -8.07
CA LYS A 80 19.57 -3.61 -8.28
C LYS A 80 20.49 -2.41 -8.45
N ASN A 81 20.09 -1.45 -9.27
CA ASN A 81 20.87 -0.26 -9.57
C ASN A 81 20.99 0.70 -8.36
N SER A 82 20.17 0.53 -7.32
CA SER A 82 20.35 1.26 -6.06
C SER A 82 21.66 0.93 -5.36
N GLY A 83 22.22 -0.26 -5.58
CA GLY A 83 23.46 -0.72 -4.94
C GLY A 83 23.31 -1.11 -3.46
N ASN A 84 22.09 -1.12 -2.92
CA ASN A 84 21.87 -1.35 -1.49
C ASN A 84 21.86 -2.83 -1.08
N TYR A 85 21.72 -3.73 -2.04
CA TYR A 85 21.53 -5.16 -1.81
C TYR A 85 22.64 -5.95 -2.50
N PHE A 86 23.11 -7.03 -1.87
CA PHE A 86 24.04 -7.97 -2.48
C PHE A 86 23.40 -8.69 -3.67
N SER A 87 22.13 -9.07 -3.52
CA SER A 87 21.36 -9.71 -4.60
C SER A 87 19.89 -9.29 -4.53
N VAL A 88 19.28 -9.16 -5.70
CA VAL A 88 17.85 -8.90 -5.86
C VAL A 88 17.31 -9.89 -6.87
N THR A 89 16.30 -10.66 -6.50
CA THR A 89 15.77 -11.74 -7.34
C THR A 89 14.26 -11.62 -7.48
N LEU A 90 13.76 -11.59 -8.72
CA LEU A 90 12.33 -11.70 -8.99
C LEU A 90 11.90 -13.15 -8.78
N LEU A 91 10.90 -13.38 -7.95
CA LEU A 91 10.32 -14.69 -7.76
C LEU A 91 9.42 -15.06 -8.96
N ASN A 92 9.64 -16.26 -9.51
CA ASN A 92 8.87 -16.77 -10.63
C ASN A 92 7.68 -17.63 -10.15
N GLU A 93 6.85 -17.06 -9.29
CA GLU A 93 5.64 -17.70 -8.76
C GLU A 93 4.40 -17.15 -9.48
N ASP A 94 3.29 -17.90 -9.44
CA ASP A 94 2.01 -17.41 -9.94
C ASP A 94 1.44 -16.35 -8.97
N PRO A 95 1.17 -15.10 -9.42
CA PRO A 95 0.80 -14.01 -8.52
C PRO A 95 -0.50 -14.28 -7.77
N ASP A 96 -1.50 -14.87 -8.42
CA ASP A 96 -2.82 -15.08 -7.82
C ASP A 96 -2.77 -16.17 -6.75
N LYS A 97 -2.14 -17.31 -7.04
CA LYS A 97 -1.94 -18.39 -6.07
C LYS A 97 -1.06 -17.95 -4.92
N LEU A 98 0.03 -17.23 -5.21
CA LEU A 98 0.94 -16.74 -4.18
C LEU A 98 0.19 -15.78 -3.25
N PHE A 99 -0.51 -14.78 -3.80
CA PHE A 99 -1.26 -13.81 -3.02
C PHE A 99 -2.31 -14.49 -2.15
N ALA A 100 -3.14 -15.38 -2.71
CA ALA A 100 -4.16 -16.11 -1.96
C ALA A 100 -3.56 -16.95 -0.81
N ASN A 101 -2.34 -17.47 -0.98
CA ASN A 101 -1.67 -18.25 0.05
C ASN A 101 -1.15 -17.36 1.20
N ILE A 102 -0.43 -16.28 0.87
CA ILE A 102 0.25 -15.44 1.87
C ILE A 102 -0.64 -14.35 2.47
N PHE A 103 -1.72 -13.96 1.80
CA PHE A 103 -2.62 -12.90 2.26
C PHE A 103 -3.38 -13.34 3.51
N PHE A 104 -3.42 -12.47 4.53
CA PHE A 104 -4.21 -12.68 5.73
C PHE A 104 -5.41 -11.73 5.81
N ARG A 105 -5.15 -10.42 5.73
CA ARG A 105 -6.20 -9.40 5.78
C ARG A 105 -5.73 -8.08 5.18
N ARG A 106 -6.72 -7.23 4.86
CA ARG A 106 -6.56 -5.87 4.38
C ARG A 106 -7.23 -4.90 5.36
N GLU A 107 -6.61 -3.74 5.57
CA GLU A 107 -7.14 -2.66 6.40
C GLU A 107 -7.09 -1.36 5.61
N LYS A 108 -8.24 -0.69 5.43
CA LYS A 108 -8.28 0.66 4.86
C LYS A 108 -7.83 1.65 5.93
N ARG A 109 -6.80 2.44 5.64
CA ARG A 109 -6.25 3.45 6.53
C ARG A 109 -6.40 4.85 5.95
N ASP A 110 -6.46 5.82 6.82
CA ASP A 110 -6.39 7.25 6.53
C ASP A 110 -5.34 7.86 7.47
N ASP A 111 -4.13 8.01 6.96
CA ASP A 111 -3.01 8.55 7.71
C ASP A 111 -2.70 9.95 7.17
N ALA A 112 -2.97 10.95 8.00
CA ALA A 112 -2.76 12.37 7.68
C ALA A 112 -3.42 12.82 6.35
N GLY A 113 -4.63 12.30 6.08
CA GLY A 113 -5.43 12.64 4.88
C GLY A 113 -5.09 11.81 3.65
N ILE A 114 -4.15 10.86 3.77
CA ILE A 114 -3.83 9.92 2.72
C ILE A 114 -4.51 8.60 3.02
N VAL A 115 -5.43 8.23 2.14
CA VAL A 115 -6.17 6.99 2.24
C VAL A 115 -5.48 5.89 1.41
N TYR A 116 -5.26 4.72 1.99
CA TYR A 116 -4.62 3.58 1.32
C TYR A 116 -5.04 2.24 1.96
N ASN A 117 -4.70 1.13 1.30
CA ASN A 117 -4.90 -0.21 1.85
C ASN A 117 -3.59 -0.73 2.45
N LYS A 118 -3.61 -1.09 3.73
CA LYS A 118 -2.52 -1.81 4.40
C LYS A 118 -2.78 -3.31 4.38
N TYR A 119 -1.79 -4.06 3.92
CA TYR A 119 -1.85 -5.51 3.82
C TYR A 119 -1.13 -6.16 4.99
N PHE A 120 -1.67 -7.28 5.44
CA PHE A 120 -1.08 -8.15 6.43
C PHE A 120 -0.97 -9.55 5.83
N TYR A 121 0.17 -10.18 6.07
CA TYR A 121 0.52 -11.46 5.49
C TYR A 121 0.69 -12.52 6.58
N LYS A 122 0.50 -13.77 6.21
CA LYS A 122 0.68 -14.89 7.12
C LYS A 122 2.19 -15.16 7.29
N GLY A 123 2.68 -14.98 8.51
CA GLY A 123 4.10 -15.09 8.84
C GLY A 123 4.76 -16.43 8.48
N PRO A 124 4.13 -17.60 8.77
CA PRO A 124 4.69 -18.90 8.41
C PRO A 124 4.95 -19.08 6.90
N GLU A 125 4.03 -18.62 6.06
CA GLU A 125 4.06 -18.74 4.61
C GLU A 125 5.12 -17.80 3.99
N ILE A 126 5.26 -16.58 4.54
CA ILE A 126 6.36 -15.68 4.18
C ILE A 126 7.71 -16.30 4.54
N ARG A 127 7.83 -16.88 5.74
CA ARG A 127 9.05 -17.55 6.19
C ARG A 127 9.43 -18.70 5.26
N GLU A 128 8.48 -19.56 4.92
CA GLU A 128 8.70 -20.66 3.99
C GLU A 128 9.22 -20.15 2.64
N LEU A 129 8.61 -19.11 2.09
CA LEU A 129 9.01 -18.53 0.81
C LEU A 129 10.42 -17.93 0.86
N ILE A 130 10.77 -17.25 1.95
CA ILE A 130 12.10 -16.68 2.18
C ILE A 130 13.15 -17.79 2.29
N THR A 131 12.89 -18.83 3.11
CA THR A 131 13.80 -19.96 3.29
C THR A 131 13.97 -20.76 1.99
N LYS A 132 12.89 -21.07 1.28
CA LYS A 132 12.91 -21.78 -0.01
C LYS A 132 13.83 -21.11 -1.04
N ASN A 133 13.90 -19.78 -1.03
CA ASN A 133 14.66 -19.00 -2.00
C ASN A 133 16.00 -18.46 -1.46
N ASN A 134 16.40 -18.82 -0.23
CA ASN A 134 17.61 -18.31 0.43
C ASN A 134 17.69 -16.77 0.48
N LEU A 135 16.58 -16.14 0.85
CA LEU A 135 16.45 -14.70 0.94
C LEU A 135 16.60 -14.23 2.40
N ASP A 136 16.93 -12.96 2.60
CA ASP A 136 16.84 -12.32 3.92
C ASP A 136 15.47 -11.66 4.14
N ALA A 137 14.90 -11.09 3.08
CA ALA A 137 13.60 -10.44 3.08
C ALA A 137 12.89 -10.54 1.73
N LEU A 138 11.60 -10.22 1.74
CA LEU A 138 10.72 -10.24 0.58
C LEU A 138 10.02 -8.88 0.41
N LEU A 139 10.12 -8.30 -0.79
CA LEU A 139 9.33 -7.15 -1.23
C LEU A 139 8.01 -7.65 -1.84
N LEU A 140 6.91 -7.18 -1.26
CA LEU A 140 5.54 -7.46 -1.68
C LEU A 140 4.91 -6.16 -2.17
N LEU A 141 4.29 -6.18 -3.36
CA LEU A 141 3.61 -5.03 -3.96
C LEU A 141 2.21 -5.43 -4.38
N VAL A 142 1.22 -4.62 -4.02
CA VAL A 142 -0.19 -4.88 -4.31
C VAL A 142 -0.81 -3.66 -4.97
N VAL A 143 -1.39 -3.85 -6.15
CA VAL A 143 -2.29 -2.90 -6.80
C VAL A 143 -3.69 -3.11 -6.25
N SER A 144 -4.35 -2.04 -5.80
CA SER A 144 -5.70 -2.13 -5.23
C SER A 144 -6.54 -0.88 -5.48
N GLY A 145 -7.85 -1.08 -5.52
CA GLY A 145 -8.86 -0.04 -5.63
C GLY A 145 -9.15 0.64 -4.29
N ILE A 146 -9.37 1.95 -4.37
CA ILE A 146 -9.80 2.77 -3.25
C ILE A 146 -10.74 3.88 -3.71
N THR A 147 -11.74 4.16 -2.89
CA THR A 147 -12.59 5.35 -3.02
C THR A 147 -12.19 6.41 -1.99
N THR A 148 -11.92 7.61 -2.48
CA THR A 148 -11.56 8.80 -1.70
C THR A 148 -12.44 9.98 -2.10
N ARG A 149 -12.82 10.79 -1.10
CA ARG A 149 -13.57 12.02 -1.34
C ARG A 149 -12.59 13.13 -1.70
N GLU A 150 -12.78 13.75 -2.84
CA GLU A 150 -11.84 14.75 -3.35
C GLU A 150 -12.51 15.96 -3.96
N ASN A 151 -11.74 17.04 -3.99
CA ASN A 151 -12.08 18.29 -4.63
C ASN A 151 -11.27 18.42 -5.93
N ILE A 152 -11.94 18.27 -7.08
CA ILE A 152 -11.31 18.46 -8.38
C ILE A 152 -11.81 19.77 -8.97
N TYR A 153 -10.88 20.55 -9.52
CA TYR A 153 -11.18 21.80 -10.22
C TYR A 153 -11.19 21.57 -11.73
N SER A 154 -12.02 22.34 -12.43
CA SER A 154 -11.97 22.42 -13.89
C SER A 154 -10.63 22.97 -14.36
N SER A 155 -10.32 22.75 -15.65
CA SER A 155 -9.08 23.23 -16.27
C SER A 155 -8.93 24.76 -16.24
N ASN A 156 -10.04 25.50 -16.22
CA ASN A 156 -10.08 26.95 -16.09
C ASN A 156 -10.15 27.45 -14.62
N LEU A 157 -10.13 26.55 -13.64
CA LEU A 157 -10.21 26.82 -12.19
C LEU A 157 -11.48 27.55 -11.72
N MET A 158 -12.49 27.69 -12.57
CA MET A 158 -13.74 28.41 -12.23
C MET A 158 -14.76 27.51 -11.54
N SER A 159 -14.71 26.20 -11.83
CA SER A 159 -15.66 25.22 -11.30
C SER A 159 -14.93 24.21 -10.43
N LYS A 160 -15.62 23.75 -9.38
CA LYS A 160 -15.13 22.78 -8.43
C LYS A 160 -16.18 21.71 -8.22
N LEU A 161 -15.79 20.43 -8.28
CA LEU A 161 -16.63 19.32 -7.89
C LEU A 161 -16.01 18.62 -6.68
N GLU A 162 -16.81 18.44 -5.64
CA GLU A 162 -16.49 17.59 -4.50
C GLU A 162 -17.28 16.28 -4.61
N ALA A 163 -16.59 15.18 -4.82
CA ALA A 163 -17.22 13.87 -5.02
C ALA A 163 -16.33 12.73 -4.53
N ASP A 164 -16.92 11.54 -4.44
CA ASP A 164 -16.19 10.30 -4.19
C ASP A 164 -15.63 9.78 -5.51
N TYR A 165 -14.31 9.65 -5.60
CA TYR A 165 -13.62 9.16 -6.79
C TYR A 165 -12.92 7.83 -6.51
N ASN A 166 -12.98 6.94 -7.50
CA ASN A 166 -12.35 5.64 -7.46
C ASN A 166 -10.98 5.66 -8.16
N TYR A 167 -9.96 5.16 -7.48
CA TYR A 167 -8.58 5.10 -7.94
C TYR A 167 -8.00 3.70 -7.76
N LEU A 168 -7.05 3.34 -8.61
CA LEU A 168 -6.07 2.32 -8.31
C LEU A 168 -4.87 2.96 -7.61
N THR A 169 -4.30 2.20 -6.68
CA THR A 169 -3.15 2.59 -5.86
C THR A 169 -2.20 1.41 -5.72
N ILE A 170 -0.92 1.69 -5.42
CA ILE A 170 0.09 0.65 -5.17
C ILE A 170 0.57 0.78 -3.73
N SER A 171 0.51 -0.31 -2.97
CA SER A 171 1.13 -0.41 -1.65
C SER A 171 2.27 -1.41 -1.68
N GLY A 172 3.34 -1.13 -0.94
CA GLY A 172 4.53 -1.98 -0.86
C GLY A 172 4.97 -2.25 0.57
N GLN A 173 5.52 -3.44 0.82
CA GLN A 173 6.14 -3.80 2.11
C GLN A 173 7.37 -4.67 1.88
N ILE A 174 8.43 -4.44 2.65
CA ILE A 174 9.55 -5.38 2.78
C ILE A 174 9.40 -6.10 4.11
N ILE A 175 9.34 -7.44 4.07
CA ILE A 175 9.07 -8.29 5.23
C ILE A 175 10.20 -9.31 5.38
N ASP A 176 10.65 -9.54 6.62
CA ASP A 176 11.64 -10.57 6.94
C ASP A 176 11.02 -11.94 7.24
N SER A 177 11.86 -12.94 7.50
CA SER A 177 11.46 -14.31 7.86
C SER A 177 10.72 -14.43 9.19
N GLU A 178 10.75 -13.40 10.02
CA GLU A 178 10.01 -13.33 11.29
C GLU A 178 8.62 -12.73 11.10
N GLY A 179 8.34 -12.14 9.94
CA GLY A 179 7.09 -11.44 9.63
C GLY A 179 7.10 -9.96 10.02
N ASN A 180 8.26 -9.39 10.36
CA ASN A 180 8.37 -7.97 10.68
C ASN A 180 8.40 -7.14 9.39
N VAL A 181 7.60 -6.07 9.35
CA VAL A 181 7.61 -5.11 8.25
C VAL A 181 8.78 -4.14 8.44
N LEU A 182 9.80 -4.28 7.62
CA LEU A 182 11.04 -3.49 7.68
C LEU A 182 10.93 -2.15 6.95
N TRP A 183 10.13 -2.11 5.89
CA TRP A 183 9.87 -0.94 5.05
C TRP A 183 8.43 -1.00 4.53
N GLU A 184 7.80 0.16 4.32
CA GLU A 184 6.45 0.27 3.78
C GLU A 184 6.33 1.42 2.79
N PHE A 185 5.41 1.29 1.84
CA PHE A 185 5.01 2.33 0.89
C PHE A 185 3.48 2.35 0.77
N PRO A 186 2.82 3.51 0.94
CA PRO A 186 3.39 4.79 1.37
C PRO A 186 3.96 4.74 2.80
N ASN A 187 4.91 5.63 3.10
CA ASN A 187 5.47 5.78 4.44
C ASN A 187 5.17 7.19 4.99
N PHE A 188 4.38 7.26 6.07
CA PHE A 188 3.92 8.51 6.68
C PHE A 188 4.87 9.08 7.74
N ARG A 189 6.05 8.48 7.93
CA ARG A 189 7.09 9.01 8.83
C ARG A 189 7.80 10.26 8.26
N GLN A 190 7.41 10.70 7.05
CA GLN A 190 7.98 11.85 6.36
C GLN A 190 7.26 13.16 6.71
N ARG A 191 7.98 14.27 6.60
CA ARG A 191 7.38 15.62 6.69
C ARG A 191 6.60 16.02 5.43
N ARG A 192 6.94 15.43 4.28
CA ARG A 192 6.21 15.61 3.01
C ARG A 192 5.48 14.33 2.70
N LEU A 193 4.18 14.36 2.94
CA LEU A 193 3.30 13.22 2.73
C LEU A 193 2.83 13.32 1.27
N SER A 194 3.39 12.48 0.39
CA SER A 194 2.87 12.27 -0.95
C SER A 194 2.59 10.79 -1.14
N TYR A 195 1.42 10.50 -1.70
CA TYR A 195 1.10 9.16 -2.15
C TYR A 195 0.63 9.26 -3.60
N PRO A 196 1.50 8.94 -4.57
CA PRO A 196 1.11 9.01 -5.97
C PRO A 196 -0.03 8.02 -6.22
N ARG A 197 -1.10 8.51 -6.83
CA ARG A 197 -2.17 7.64 -7.30
C ARG A 197 -1.67 6.91 -8.53
N PHE A 198 -1.99 5.63 -8.62
CA PHE A 198 -1.56 4.83 -9.74
C PHE A 198 -2.39 5.16 -10.98
N ILE A 199 -3.72 4.98 -10.92
CA ILE A 199 -4.61 5.33 -12.02
C ILE A 199 -5.93 5.84 -11.46
N ALA A 200 -6.40 7.00 -11.92
CA ALA A 200 -7.78 7.43 -11.70
C ALA A 200 -8.73 6.66 -12.61
N LEU A 201 -9.72 5.98 -12.03
CA LEU A 201 -10.74 5.21 -12.75
C LEU A 201 -11.94 6.07 -13.16
N GLN A 202 -12.11 7.21 -12.48
CA GLN A 202 -13.16 8.17 -12.77
C GLN A 202 -12.59 9.54 -13.10
N TYR A 203 -13.41 10.38 -13.73
CA TYR A 203 -13.13 11.79 -14.00
C TYR A 203 -14.43 12.61 -13.92
N PRO A 204 -14.35 13.88 -13.50
CA PRO A 204 -15.48 14.80 -13.60
C PRO A 204 -15.63 15.30 -15.04
N ASP A 205 -16.85 15.28 -15.58
CA ASP A 205 -17.15 15.76 -16.93
C ASP A 205 -17.54 17.24 -16.93
N PHE A 206 -16.57 18.11 -16.63
CA PHE A 206 -16.78 19.56 -16.63
C PHE A 206 -17.11 20.10 -18.04
N ASP A 207 -16.59 19.45 -19.09
CA ASP A 207 -16.75 19.90 -20.46
C ASP A 207 -18.21 19.70 -20.93
N GLU A 208 -18.82 18.55 -20.62
CA GLU A 208 -20.24 18.31 -20.90
C GLU A 208 -21.15 19.21 -20.07
N ALA A 209 -20.83 19.45 -18.80
CA ALA A 209 -21.60 20.37 -17.97
C ALA A 209 -21.59 21.80 -18.54
N ASN A 210 -20.41 22.28 -18.93
CA ASN A 210 -20.23 23.59 -19.56
C ASN A 210 -20.92 23.69 -20.92
N ALA A 211 -20.84 22.64 -21.75
CA ALA A 211 -21.49 22.60 -23.06
C ALA A 211 -23.04 22.64 -22.98
N ASN A 212 -23.60 22.15 -21.87
CA ASN A 212 -25.03 22.15 -21.60
C ASN A 212 -25.49 23.31 -20.70
N GLU A 213 -24.60 24.28 -20.43
CA GLU A 213 -24.86 25.42 -19.52
C GLU A 213 -25.45 24.98 -18.16
N THR A 214 -24.99 23.84 -17.63
CA THR A 214 -25.44 23.31 -16.34
C THR A 214 -24.34 23.37 -15.29
N ASP A 215 -24.74 23.66 -14.06
CA ASP A 215 -23.85 23.58 -12.89
C ASP A 215 -23.65 22.13 -12.42
N LYS A 216 -24.41 21.18 -12.97
CA LYS A 216 -24.34 19.77 -12.58
C LYS A 216 -23.23 19.06 -13.34
N VAL A 217 -22.12 18.81 -12.64
CA VAL A 217 -20.98 18.03 -13.16
C VAL A 217 -21.13 16.57 -12.74
N ASP A 218 -21.25 15.68 -13.72
CA ASP A 218 -21.34 14.24 -13.47
C ASP A 218 -19.94 13.60 -13.41
N VAL A 219 -19.80 12.57 -12.57
CA VAL A 219 -18.57 11.75 -12.47
C VAL A 219 -18.71 10.53 -13.36
N LYS A 220 -17.82 10.39 -14.34
CA LYS A 220 -17.84 9.29 -15.32
C LYS A 220 -16.65 8.35 -15.13
N PHE A 221 -16.84 7.08 -15.47
CA PHE A 221 -15.76 6.10 -15.52
C PHE A 221 -14.95 6.23 -16.81
N LYS A 222 -13.63 6.15 -16.71
CA LYS A 222 -12.76 6.01 -17.88
C LYS A 222 -12.95 4.63 -18.47
N THR A 223 -13.06 4.53 -19.79
CA THR A 223 -13.15 3.22 -20.44
C THR A 223 -11.88 2.37 -20.22
N VAL A 224 -12.02 1.04 -20.21
CA VAL A 224 -10.88 0.11 -20.13
C VAL A 224 -9.86 0.40 -21.25
N GLN A 225 -10.31 0.75 -22.45
CA GLN A 225 -9.43 1.14 -23.54
C GLN A 225 -8.66 2.45 -23.26
N GLY A 226 -9.29 3.42 -22.60
CA GLY A 226 -8.63 4.64 -22.15
C GLY A 226 -7.56 4.36 -21.10
N ILE A 227 -7.84 3.46 -20.17
CA ILE A 227 -6.88 3.00 -19.15
C ILE A 227 -5.72 2.24 -19.82
N ASN A 228 -6.01 1.32 -20.72
CA ASN A 228 -4.99 0.58 -21.49
C ASN A 228 -4.07 1.55 -22.27
N ARG A 229 -4.62 2.56 -22.94
CA ARG A 229 -3.83 3.60 -23.60
C ARG A 229 -2.95 4.36 -22.61
N SER A 230 -3.47 4.70 -21.44
CA SER A 230 -2.70 5.38 -20.39
C SER A 230 -1.53 4.54 -19.88
N LEU A 231 -1.77 3.23 -19.66
CA LEU A 231 -0.74 2.28 -19.25
C LEU A 231 0.27 1.98 -20.36
N GLY A 232 -0.19 1.98 -21.61
CA GLY A 232 0.63 1.74 -22.80
C GLY A 232 1.57 2.90 -23.16
N LYS A 233 1.32 4.12 -22.63
CA LYS A 233 2.29 5.22 -22.70
C LYS A 233 3.57 4.79 -22.02
N SER A 234 4.62 4.68 -22.81
CA SER A 234 5.89 4.12 -22.37
C SER A 234 7.06 4.92 -22.88
N SER A 235 8.06 5.01 -22.03
CA SER A 235 9.34 5.65 -22.33
C SER A 235 10.43 4.58 -22.41
N PRO A 236 11.53 4.85 -23.16
CA PRO A 236 12.70 4.00 -23.13
C PRO A 236 13.21 3.86 -21.69
N SER A 237 13.42 2.63 -21.25
CA SER A 237 14.03 2.35 -19.94
C SER A 237 15.46 2.87 -19.93
N GLN A 238 15.81 3.58 -18.84
CA GLN A 238 17.18 4.01 -18.58
C GLN A 238 18.05 2.87 -18.04
N LEU A 239 17.42 1.83 -17.49
CA LEU A 239 18.07 0.72 -16.79
C LEU A 239 18.26 -0.50 -17.68
N ARG A 240 17.34 -0.69 -18.64
CA ARG A 240 17.28 -1.87 -19.51
C ARG A 240 17.35 -1.43 -20.96
N ARG A 241 18.40 -1.87 -21.65
CA ARG A 241 18.59 -1.60 -23.08
C ARG A 241 17.40 -2.12 -23.89
N ASN A 242 16.89 -1.28 -24.80
CA ASN A 242 15.80 -1.60 -25.72
C ASN A 242 14.49 -2.04 -25.04
N ALA A 243 14.31 -1.75 -23.75
CA ALA A 243 13.04 -1.98 -23.06
C ALA A 243 12.23 -0.68 -23.03
N ALA A 244 10.91 -0.81 -23.15
CA ALA A 244 9.98 0.27 -22.90
C ALA A 244 9.23 -0.03 -21.60
N VAL A 245 9.20 0.93 -20.69
CA VAL A 245 8.47 0.86 -19.41
C VAL A 245 7.30 1.82 -19.48
N SER A 246 6.16 1.41 -18.93
CA SER A 246 5.01 2.31 -18.76
C SER A 246 5.39 3.52 -17.89
N ASP A 247 5.07 4.74 -18.34
CA ASP A 247 5.43 5.96 -17.60
C ASP A 247 4.81 5.98 -16.20
N VAL A 248 3.60 5.43 -16.07
CA VAL A 248 2.88 5.33 -14.79
C VAL A 248 3.66 4.42 -13.83
N TYR A 249 4.12 3.26 -14.28
CA TYR A 249 4.92 2.35 -13.45
C TYR A 249 6.30 2.94 -13.14
N ALA A 250 6.97 3.51 -14.13
CA ALA A 250 8.28 4.12 -13.97
C ALA A 250 8.27 5.17 -12.85
N SER A 251 7.26 6.06 -12.84
CA SER A 251 7.14 7.10 -11.82
C SER A 251 7.04 6.55 -10.39
N ILE A 252 6.22 5.51 -10.16
CA ILE A 252 6.07 4.89 -8.84
C ILE A 252 7.31 4.07 -8.46
N PHE A 253 7.90 3.36 -9.42
CA PHE A 253 9.10 2.58 -9.20
C PHE A 253 10.28 3.48 -8.84
N ASP A 254 10.44 4.62 -9.50
CA ASP A 254 11.47 5.60 -9.20
C ASP A 254 11.30 6.17 -7.79
N GLU A 255 10.05 6.47 -7.37
CA GLU A 255 9.77 6.93 -6.01
C GLU A 255 10.12 5.86 -4.96
N MET A 256 9.70 4.61 -5.18
CA MET A 256 10.03 3.48 -4.29
C MET A 256 11.54 3.24 -4.22
N VAL A 257 12.23 3.21 -5.35
CA VAL A 257 13.68 3.03 -5.43
C VAL A 257 14.40 4.19 -4.76
N ALA A 258 13.94 5.43 -4.94
CA ALA A 258 14.51 6.60 -4.29
C ALA A 258 14.43 6.52 -2.76
N MET A 259 13.32 6.03 -2.20
CA MET A 259 13.19 5.81 -0.75
C MET A 259 14.06 4.67 -0.22
N LEU A 260 14.41 3.71 -1.08
CA LEU A 260 15.31 2.63 -0.71
C LEU A 260 16.78 3.06 -0.79
N ARG A 261 17.16 3.99 -1.69
CA ARG A 261 18.56 4.40 -1.89
C ARG A 261 19.22 4.94 -0.62
N HIS A 262 20.50 4.61 -0.45
CA HIS A 262 21.35 5.35 0.47
C HIS A 262 21.46 6.82 -0.03
N PRO A 263 21.29 7.86 0.82
CA PRO A 263 21.85 9.16 0.51
C PRO A 263 23.36 8.95 0.47
N THR A 264 23.92 8.91 -0.74
CA THR A 264 25.34 9.10 -0.94
C THR A 264 25.69 10.43 -0.30
N SER A 265 26.62 10.41 0.66
CA SER A 265 27.19 11.66 1.16
C SER A 265 27.70 12.43 -0.06
N PRO A 266 27.26 13.68 -0.30
CA PRO A 266 27.70 14.46 -1.46
C PRO A 266 29.21 14.71 -1.45
N PHE A 267 29.87 14.47 -0.32
CA PHE A 267 31.30 14.34 -0.17
C PHE A 267 31.63 12.87 0.05
N GLY A 268 32.23 12.21 -0.95
CA GLY A 268 32.56 10.79 -0.99
C GLY A 268 33.54 10.32 0.09
N GLY A 269 33.11 10.38 1.35
CA GLY A 269 33.78 9.76 2.48
C GLY A 269 33.05 8.48 2.84
N GLU A 270 33.71 7.34 2.66
CA GLU A 270 33.42 6.14 3.43
C GLU A 270 33.31 6.57 4.90
N LYS A 271 32.13 6.42 5.50
CA LYS A 271 31.99 6.56 6.95
C LYS A 271 32.86 5.47 7.57
N LYS A 272 34.05 5.84 8.03
CA LYS A 272 34.85 5.02 8.95
C LYS A 272 33.91 4.56 10.06
N GLU A 273 33.80 3.25 10.16
CA GLU A 273 33.17 2.49 11.22
C GLU A 273 33.53 3.15 12.55
N SER A 274 32.55 3.80 13.18
CA SER A 274 32.73 4.27 14.54
C SER A 274 32.80 3.02 15.43
N PRO A 275 33.86 2.83 16.23
CA PRO A 275 33.96 1.66 17.09
C PRO A 275 32.75 1.62 18.05
N PRO A 276 32.29 0.42 18.42
CA PRO A 276 31.06 0.25 19.19
C PRO A 276 31.14 1.10 20.46
N ALA A 277 30.13 1.96 20.63
CA ALA A 277 29.94 2.71 21.85
C ALA A 277 29.92 1.72 23.01
N GLN A 278 30.91 1.86 23.91
CA GLN A 278 30.93 1.10 25.15
C GLN A 278 29.59 1.29 25.87
N PRO A 279 29.06 0.23 26.52
CA PRO A 279 27.83 0.35 27.28
C PRO A 279 27.98 1.46 28.30
N ARG A 280 27.15 2.50 28.21
CA ARG A 280 27.02 3.49 29.29
C ARG A 280 26.66 2.71 30.55
N GLN A 281 27.58 2.70 31.52
CA GLN A 281 27.30 2.24 32.87
C GLN A 281 26.06 3.01 33.36
N GLN A 282 25.00 2.27 33.66
CA GLN A 282 23.83 2.82 34.33
C GLN A 282 24.29 3.41 35.68
N PRO A 283 23.84 4.61 36.05
CA PRO A 283 24.03 5.11 37.40
C PRO A 283 23.43 4.10 38.39
N PRO A 284 24.07 3.87 39.55
CA PRO A 284 23.58 2.94 40.55
C PRO A 284 22.15 3.28 40.94
N ALA A 285 21.31 2.24 41.01
CA ALA A 285 19.93 2.33 41.42
C ALA A 285 19.83 2.97 42.81
N VAL A 286 19.07 4.06 42.91
CA VAL A 286 18.62 4.59 44.19
C VAL A 286 17.67 3.55 44.79
N GLU A 287 18.14 2.88 45.83
CA GLU A 287 17.41 1.92 46.64
C GLU A 287 16.18 2.62 47.24
N LYS A 288 14.99 2.23 46.80
CA LYS A 288 13.74 2.69 47.41
C LYS A 288 13.61 2.05 48.80
N PRO A 289 13.18 2.80 49.83
CA PRO A 289 12.95 2.24 51.16
C PRO A 289 11.82 1.18 51.14
N PRO A 290 11.88 0.20 52.06
CA PRO A 290 10.99 -0.95 52.04
C PRO A 290 9.55 -0.54 52.31
N VAL A 291 8.66 -0.97 51.42
CA VAL A 291 7.21 -0.92 51.61
C VAL A 291 6.85 -1.94 52.69
N THR A 292 6.30 -1.44 53.79
CA THR A 292 5.73 -2.22 54.89
C THR A 292 4.68 -3.18 54.36
N ALA A 293 4.81 -4.45 54.73
CA ALA A 293 3.88 -5.52 54.37
C ALA A 293 2.45 -5.22 54.91
N PRO A 294 1.40 -5.35 54.09
CA PRO A 294 0.04 -5.49 54.59
C PRO A 294 -0.15 -6.89 55.19
N ALA A 295 -0.84 -6.95 56.33
CA ALA A 295 -1.17 -8.17 57.05
C ALA A 295 -2.13 -9.10 56.26
N ASP A 296 -1.93 -10.42 56.40
CA ASP A 296 -2.86 -11.48 56.00
C ASP A 296 -4.09 -11.55 56.96
N PRO A 297 -5.07 -12.46 56.77
CA PRO A 297 -6.34 -12.19 56.12
C PRO A 297 -7.53 -12.35 57.08
N VAL A 298 -8.61 -11.61 56.85
CA VAL A 298 -9.90 -11.87 57.53
C VAL A 298 -10.84 -12.59 56.55
N ALA A 299 -11.05 -13.88 56.76
CA ALA A 299 -12.31 -14.56 56.41
C ALA A 299 -13.35 -14.26 57.51
N PRO A 300 -14.69 -14.40 57.34
CA PRO A 300 -15.47 -15.13 56.31
C PRO A 300 -16.57 -14.22 55.67
N THR A 301 -17.42 -14.61 54.72
CA THR A 301 -18.65 -15.41 54.92
C THR A 301 -19.38 -15.58 53.58
N SER A 302 -20.21 -16.61 53.58
CA SER A 302 -20.94 -17.31 52.52
C SER A 302 -21.99 -16.55 51.70
N THR A 303 -22.28 -17.13 50.53
CA THR A 303 -23.61 -17.24 49.87
C THR A 303 -24.11 -16.04 49.07
N THR A 304 -24.11 -16.14 47.74
CA THR A 304 -25.33 -15.97 46.91
C THR A 304 -25.16 -16.74 45.59
N ALA A 305 -26.17 -17.54 45.26
CA ALA A 305 -26.25 -18.37 44.06
C ALA A 305 -26.32 -17.52 42.76
N PRO A 306 -25.82 -18.04 41.63
CA PRO A 306 -26.03 -17.41 40.32
C PRO A 306 -27.50 -17.57 39.86
N PRO A 307 -28.11 -16.53 39.25
CA PRO A 307 -29.41 -16.64 38.63
C PRO A 307 -29.35 -17.57 37.40
N PRO A 308 -30.46 -18.27 37.08
CA PRO A 308 -30.52 -19.23 35.99
C PRO A 308 -30.39 -18.55 34.61
N LEU A 309 -29.64 -19.22 33.73
CA LEU A 309 -29.54 -18.94 32.30
C LEU A 309 -30.94 -19.03 31.66
N THR A 310 -31.50 -17.89 31.26
CA THR A 310 -32.61 -17.84 30.31
C THR A 310 -32.13 -18.31 28.94
N VAL A 311 -32.62 -19.48 28.55
CA VAL A 311 -32.54 -20.07 27.22
C VAL A 311 -33.28 -19.14 26.23
N PRO A 312 -32.63 -18.66 25.15
CA PRO A 312 -33.35 -17.99 24.06
C PRO A 312 -34.28 -18.98 23.37
N ALA A 313 -35.54 -18.56 23.24
CA ALA A 313 -36.61 -19.28 22.60
C ALA A 313 -36.25 -19.70 21.16
N LYS A 314 -36.64 -20.93 20.85
CA LYS A 314 -36.69 -21.57 19.54
C LYS A 314 -37.43 -20.65 18.55
N THR A 315 -36.70 -20.04 17.63
CA THR A 315 -37.29 -19.32 16.48
C THR A 315 -38.08 -20.31 15.64
N GLU A 316 -39.38 -20.06 15.54
CA GLU A 316 -40.30 -20.79 14.68
C GLU A 316 -39.88 -20.66 13.21
N SER A 317 -39.95 -21.80 12.53
CA SER A 317 -39.74 -21.91 11.09
C SER A 317 -40.83 -21.13 10.35
N PRO A 318 -40.51 -20.27 9.37
CA PRO A 318 -41.52 -19.59 8.57
C PRO A 318 -42.37 -20.60 7.80
N ALA A 319 -43.68 -20.42 7.87
CA ALA A 319 -44.65 -21.17 7.07
C ALA A 319 -44.40 -20.94 5.56
N PRO A 320 -44.69 -21.95 4.71
CA PRO A 320 -44.58 -21.80 3.26
C PRO A 320 -45.56 -20.73 2.75
N ILE A 321 -45.01 -19.75 2.02
CA ILE A 321 -45.77 -18.73 1.32
C ILE A 321 -46.58 -19.41 0.23
N VAL A 322 -47.91 -19.42 0.41
CA VAL A 322 -48.87 -19.79 -0.64
C VAL A 322 -48.91 -18.64 -1.65
N PRO A 323 -48.63 -18.88 -2.95
CA PRO A 323 -48.74 -17.85 -3.97
C PRO A 323 -50.22 -17.48 -4.20
N PRO A 324 -50.52 -16.20 -4.50
CA PRO A 324 -51.88 -15.77 -4.83
C PRO A 324 -52.36 -16.41 -6.14
N PRO A 325 -53.62 -16.86 -6.21
CA PRO A 325 -54.22 -17.35 -7.45
C PRO A 325 -54.53 -16.17 -8.37
N GLY A 326 -53.97 -16.16 -9.59
CA GLY A 326 -54.45 -15.25 -10.63
C GLY A 326 -53.42 -14.54 -11.50
N SER A 327 -52.20 -15.04 -11.66
CA SER A 327 -51.31 -14.54 -12.73
C SER A 327 -51.73 -15.16 -14.08
N PRO A 328 -52.11 -14.36 -15.09
CA PRO A 328 -52.40 -14.88 -16.42
C PRO A 328 -51.13 -15.45 -17.07
N PRO A 329 -51.25 -16.47 -17.94
CA PRO A 329 -50.11 -17.10 -18.60
C PRO A 329 -49.39 -16.10 -19.50
N ALA A 330 -48.06 -16.08 -19.38
CA ALA A 330 -47.17 -15.32 -20.25
C ALA A 330 -47.29 -15.82 -21.70
N GLU A 331 -47.55 -14.89 -22.62
CA GLU A 331 -47.51 -15.15 -24.06
C GLU A 331 -46.10 -15.58 -24.50
N PRO A 332 -45.98 -16.59 -25.37
CA PRO A 332 -44.71 -16.97 -25.95
C PRO A 332 -44.24 -15.89 -26.92
N ILE A 333 -43.10 -15.27 -26.60
CA ILE A 333 -42.37 -14.37 -27.50
C ILE A 333 -41.89 -15.21 -28.69
N ALA A 334 -42.44 -14.90 -29.87
CA ALA A 334 -42.03 -15.49 -31.14
C ALA A 334 -40.58 -15.09 -31.47
N SER A 335 -39.73 -16.09 -31.69
CA SER A 335 -38.39 -15.90 -32.25
C SER A 335 -38.47 -15.37 -33.69
N PRO A 336 -37.74 -14.29 -34.04
CA PRO A 336 -37.64 -13.87 -35.43
C PRO A 336 -36.77 -14.85 -36.22
N SER A 337 -37.40 -15.49 -37.20
CA SER A 337 -36.76 -16.26 -38.27
C SER A 337 -35.91 -15.33 -39.13
N ILE A 338 -34.60 -15.51 -39.12
CA ILE A 338 -33.67 -14.85 -40.06
C ILE A 338 -33.47 -15.81 -41.24
N ALA A 339 -33.95 -15.38 -42.41
CA ALA A 339 -33.79 -16.07 -43.68
C ALA A 339 -32.32 -16.05 -44.17
N PRO A 340 -31.89 -17.04 -44.97
CA PRO A 340 -30.57 -17.05 -45.58
C PRO A 340 -30.47 -16.03 -46.72
N ALA A 341 -29.34 -15.32 -46.78
CA ALA A 341 -28.97 -14.45 -47.88
C ALA A 341 -28.54 -15.28 -49.10
N ASN A 342 -29.03 -14.88 -50.28
CA ASN A 342 -28.50 -15.28 -51.59
C ASN A 342 -27.29 -14.44 -51.96
#